data_AF-A0A1A3TAV6-F1
#
_entry.id   AF-A0A1A3TAV6-F1
#
_cell.length_a   1.000
_cell.length_b   1.000
_cell.length_c   1.000
_cell.angle_alpha   90.00
_cell.angle_beta   90.00
_cell.angle_gamma   90.00
#
_symmetry.space_group_name_H-M   'P 1'
#
loop_
_entity.id
_entity.type
_entity.pdbx_description
1 polymer ?
#
loop_
_entity_poly.entity_id
_entity_poly.type
_entity_poly.pdbx_seq_one_letter_code
_entity_poly.pdbx_strand_id
1 'polypeptide(L)' 'MSTEPDQIRARIAALLAELPDIEGYGAEEVDIDSVAARLEEAHDLLVQALESVEKSPVPSENPDG' A
#
# COMPACT_ATOMS: atom_id res chain seq x y z
N MET A 1 -19.73 0.76 4.04
CA MET A 1 -18.93 1.99 4.17
C MET A 1 -17.48 1.58 4.10
N SER A 2 -16.84 1.75 2.94
CA SER A 2 -15.43 1.37 2.79
C SER A 2 -14.60 2.41 3.52
N THR A 3 -13.94 2.00 4.60
CA THR A 3 -13.04 2.88 5.34
C THR A 3 -11.82 3.20 4.46
N GLU A 4 -11.14 4.31 4.73
CA GLU A 4 -9.90 4.69 4.03
C GLU A 4 -8.87 3.53 3.98
N PRO A 5 -8.64 2.77 5.06
CA PRO A 5 -7.76 1.60 5.06
C PRO A 5 -8.18 0.50 4.07
N ASP A 6 -9.49 0.24 3.93
CA ASP A 6 -9.98 -0.77 2.98
C ASP A 6 -9.73 -0.35 1.54
N GLN A 7 -9.85 0.94 1.24
CA GLN A 7 -9.59 1.48 -0.10
C GLN A 7 -8.10 1.43 -0.45
N ILE A 8 -7.22 1.73 0.52
CA ILE A 8 -5.77 1.63 0.37
C ILE A 8 -5.37 0.16 0.14
N ARG A 9 -5.91 -0.78 0.94
CA ARG A 9 -5.70 -2.22 0.72
C ARG A 9 -6.14 -2.68 -0.66
N ALA A 10 -7.28 -2.20 -1.17
CA ALA A 10 -7.76 -2.53 -2.50
C ALA A 10 -6.84 -1.98 -3.61
N ARG A 11 -6.32 -0.76 -3.45
CA ARG A 11 -5.36 -0.15 -4.38
C ARG A 11 -4.06 -0.95 -4.46
N ILE A 12 -3.54 -1.36 -3.30
CA ILE A 12 -2.33 -2.21 -3.22
C ILE A 12 -2.58 -3.57 -3.84
N ALA A 13 -3.72 -4.20 -3.57
CA ALA A 13 -4.06 -5.49 -4.17
C ALA A 13 -4.11 -5.41 -5.71
N ALA A 14 -4.66 -4.34 -6.27
CA ALA A 14 -4.60 -4.09 -7.72
C ALA A 14 -3.15 -3.92 -8.20
N LEU A 15 -2.35 -3.11 -7.49
CA LEU A 15 -0.93 -2.94 -7.78
C LEU A 15 -0.08 -4.20 -7.56
N LEU A 16 -0.55 -5.25 -6.90
CA LEU A 16 0.17 -6.52 -6.81
C LEU A 16 -0.32 -7.52 -7.85
N ALA A 17 -1.58 -7.43 -8.28
CA ALA A 17 -2.18 -8.37 -9.23
C ALA A 17 -1.59 -8.29 -10.65
N GLU A 18 -1.05 -7.14 -11.07
CA GLU A 18 -0.39 -6.99 -12.38
C GLU A 18 1.11 -7.39 -12.33
N LEU A 19 1.60 -7.95 -11.22
CA LEU A 19 3.00 -8.34 -11.10
C LEU A 19 3.18 -9.60 -11.95
N PRO A 20 4.22 -9.65 -12.77
CA PRO A 20 4.51 -10.85 -13.55
C PRO A 20 4.80 -12.04 -12.62
N ASP A 21 4.44 -13.23 -13.08
CA ASP A 21 4.75 -14.47 -12.38
C ASP A 21 6.25 -14.76 -12.48
N ILE A 22 6.95 -14.58 -11.36
CA ILE A 22 8.41 -14.76 -11.23
C ILE A 22 8.82 -16.21 -10.94
N GLU A 23 7.86 -17.12 -10.71
CA GLU A 23 8.13 -18.54 -10.47
C GLU A 23 7.71 -19.43 -11.67
N GLY A 24 7.03 -18.85 -12.65
CA GLY A 24 6.52 -19.54 -13.83
C GLY A 24 7.50 -19.67 -15.01
N TYR A 25 7.02 -20.31 -16.08
CA TYR A 25 7.72 -20.35 -17.36
C TYR A 25 7.86 -18.92 -17.92
N GLY A 26 9.08 -18.49 -18.24
CA GLY A 26 9.37 -17.12 -18.69
C GLY A 26 9.84 -16.16 -17.58
N ALA A 27 10.08 -16.66 -16.36
CA ALA A 27 10.64 -15.88 -15.25
C ALA A 27 11.96 -15.16 -15.61
N GLU A 28 12.75 -15.73 -16.52
CA GLU A 28 14.00 -15.15 -17.03
C GLU A 28 13.82 -13.99 -18.02
N GLU A 29 12.60 -13.76 -18.51
CA GLU A 29 12.21 -12.58 -19.29
C GLU A 29 11.54 -11.50 -18.43
N VAL A 30 11.38 -11.75 -17.12
CA VAL A 30 10.76 -10.77 -16.21
C VAL A 30 11.70 -9.57 -16.05
N ASP A 31 11.15 -8.40 -16.34
CA ASP A 31 11.79 -7.12 -16.07
C ASP A 31 11.75 -6.83 -14.56
N ILE A 32 12.85 -7.17 -13.89
CA ILE A 32 13.02 -6.98 -12.44
C ILE A 32 12.95 -5.51 -12.04
N ASP A 33 13.39 -4.59 -12.90
CA ASP A 33 13.32 -3.15 -12.62
C ASP A 33 11.86 -2.67 -12.63
N SER A 34 11.06 -3.19 -13.56
CA SER A 34 9.61 -2.93 -13.58
C SER A 34 8.90 -3.50 -12.35
N VAL A 35 9.28 -4.71 -11.91
CA VAL A 35 8.74 -5.31 -10.67
C VAL A 35 9.11 -4.47 -9.45
N ALA A 36 10.37 -4.04 -9.35
CA ALA A 36 10.87 -3.24 -8.24
C ALA A 36 10.13 -1.89 -8.13
N ALA A 37 9.94 -1.19 -9.26
CA ALA A 37 9.22 0.08 -9.28
C ALA A 37 7.76 -0.06 -8.80
N ARG A 38 7.10 -1.16 -9.16
CA ARG A 38 5.70 -1.40 -8.78
C ARG A 38 5.55 -1.81 -7.31
N LEU A 39 6.53 -2.54 -6.77
CA LEU A 39 6.62 -2.82 -5.34
C LEU A 39 6.90 -1.56 -4.52
N GLU A 40 7.76 -0.66 -5.03
CA GLU A 40 8.03 0.63 -4.40
C GLU A 40 6.77 1.51 -4.36
N GLU A 41 6.00 1.59 -5.45
CA GLU A 41 4.72 2.31 -5.48
C GLU A 41 3.72 1.76 -4.43
N ALA A 42 3.61 0.43 -4.35
CA ALA A 42 2.76 -0.21 -3.35
C ALA A 42 3.23 0.09 -1.92
N HIS A 43 4.54 0.14 -1.69
CA HIS A 43 5.13 0.49 -0.40
C HIS A 43 4.89 1.96 -0.02
N ASP A 44 5.05 2.90 -0.96
CA ASP A 44 4.80 4.32 -0.72
C ASP A 44 3.35 4.60 -0.31
N LEU A 45 2.40 3.88 -0.91
CA LEU A 45 1.00 3.96 -0.50
C LEU A 45 0.78 3.44 0.92
N LEU A 46 1.48 2.38 1.33
CA LEU A 46 1.43 1.87 2.70
C LEU A 46 2.00 2.87 3.71
N VAL A 47 3.13 3.51 3.38
CA VAL A 47 3.75 4.53 4.23
C VAL A 47 2.83 5.75 4.38
N GLN A 48 2.27 6.24 3.27
CA GLN A 48 1.31 7.36 3.31
C GLN A 48 0.07 7.03 4.16
N ALA A 49 -0.43 5.80 4.08
CA ALA A 49 -1.53 5.33 4.90
C ALA A 49 -1.17 5.34 6.39
N LEU A 50 0.02 4.85 6.73
CA LEU A 50 0.50 4.79 8.10
C LEU A 50 0.67 6.19 8.70
N GLU A 51 1.28 7.11 7.95
CA GLU A 51 1.42 8.50 8.36
C GLU A 51 0.08 9.21 8.56
N SER A 52 -0.93 8.86 7.76
CA SER A 52 -2.28 9.45 7.87
C SER A 52 -3.00 9.00 9.14
N VAL A 53 -2.75 7.76 9.59
CA VAL A 53 -3.25 7.27 10.89
C VAL A 53 -2.53 7.98 12.04
N GLU A 54 -1.22 8.17 11.96
CA GLU A 54 -0.42 8.84 12.99
C GLU A 54 -0.75 10.33 13.12
N LYS A 55 -1.04 11.01 12.00
CA LYS A 55 -1.44 12.43 11.99
C LYS A 55 -2.89 12.67 12.40
N SER A 56 -3.68 11.61 12.57
CA SER A 56 -5.04 11.74 13.09
C SER A 56 -4.95 12.13 14.57
N PRO A 57 -5.31 13.37 14.94
CA PRO A 57 -5.13 13.83 16.31
C PRO A 57 -5.97 12.94 17.22
N VAL A 58 -5.31 12.29 18.19
CA VAL A 58 -6.01 11.78 19.37
C VAL A 58 -6.89 12.93 19.87
N PRO A 59 -8.22 12.74 19.98
CA PRO A 59 -9.06 13.77 20.57
C PRO A 59 -8.49 14.03 21.95
N SER A 60 -7.94 15.23 22.15
CA SER A 60 -7.51 15.68 23.46
C SER A 60 -8.70 15.49 24.38
N GLU A 61 -8.58 14.52 25.29
CA GLU A 61 -9.51 14.33 26.39
C GLU A 61 -9.58 15.67 27.11
N ASN A 62 -10.69 16.40 26.92
CA ASN A 62 -10.90 17.66 27.59
C ASN A 62 -10.86 17.37 29.10
N PRO A 63 -10.02 18.06 29.89
CA PRO A 63 -10.12 17.99 31.34
C PRO A 63 -11.35 18.81 31.73
N ASP A 64 -12.52 18.18 31.69
CA ASP A 64 -13.76 18.83 32.10
C ASP A 64 -13.87 18.74 33.63
N GLY A 65 -13.62 19.89 34.27
CA GLY A 65 -14.27 20.35 35.52
C GLY A 65 -13.95 19.64 36.82
#